data_AF-A0A1A8QBI1-F1
#
_entry.id   AF-A0A1A8QBI1-F1
#
_cell.length_a   1.000
_cell.length_b   1.000
_cell.length_c   1.000
_cell.angle_alpha   90.00
_cell.angle_beta   90.00
_cell.angle_gamma   90.00
#
_symmetry.space_group_name_H-M   'P 1'
#
loop_
_entity.id
_entity.type
_entity.pdbx_description
1 polymer ?
#
loop_
_entity_poly.entity_id
_entity_poly.type
_entity_poly.pdbx_seq_one_letter_code
_entity_poly.pdbx_strand_id
1 'polypeptide(L)'
;QQYEIRGSFISSVAKKCINDTYLHKCGDSSDSKCHLEVSPACKLWVCFTCHRKILNGKVPEESVANNMHLDSIPVELSTLNPLEQHLVAQHIPFMKLLALPKGGQNGVHGPVTCVPSNTETVSNILPRLDDQNLMIKVKLKRKLTYK
;
A
#
# COMPACT_ATOMS: atom_id res chain seq x y z
N GLN A 1 -28.12 8.43 -12.13
CA GLN A 1 -29.49 8.38 -11.59
C GLN A 1 -29.65 9.11 -10.24
N GLN A 2 -29.10 8.65 -9.11
CA GLN A 2 -29.42 9.26 -7.80
C GLN A 2 -29.10 10.77 -7.65
N TYR A 3 -28.00 11.24 -8.25
CA TYR A 3 -27.60 12.66 -8.18
C TYR A 3 -28.32 13.54 -9.21
N GLU A 4 -28.82 12.96 -10.30
CA GLU A 4 -29.52 13.70 -11.36
C GLU A 4 -30.91 14.14 -10.91
N ILE A 5 -31.58 13.31 -10.11
CA ILE A 5 -32.91 13.58 -9.55
C ILE A 5 -32.88 14.75 -8.56
N ARG A 6 -31.72 15.02 -7.94
CA ARG A 6 -31.55 16.05 -6.90
C ARG A 6 -31.33 17.46 -7.45
N GLY A 7 -31.15 17.60 -8.77
CA GLY A 7 -31.00 18.89 -9.44
C GLY A 7 -29.70 19.01 -10.25
N SER A 8 -29.69 19.98 -11.17
CA SER A 8 -28.60 20.19 -12.13
C SER A 8 -27.25 20.48 -11.48
N PHE A 9 -27.24 21.24 -10.38
CA PHE A 9 -26.02 21.57 -9.64
C PHE A 9 -25.40 20.35 -8.94
N ILE A 10 -26.21 19.52 -8.27
CA ILE A 10 -25.71 18.30 -7.62
C ILE A 10 -25.19 17.30 -8.66
N SER A 11 -25.89 17.20 -9.80
CA SER A 11 -25.43 16.39 -10.93
C SER A 11 -24.07 16.87 -11.47
N SER A 12 -23.83 18.18 -11.58
CA SER A 12 -22.54 18.71 -12.06
C SER A 12 -21.40 18.44 -11.07
N VAL A 13 -21.64 18.60 -9.77
CA VAL A 13 -20.68 18.24 -8.72
C VAL A 13 -20.34 16.76 -8.78
N ALA A 14 -21.34 15.88 -8.89
CA ALA A 14 -21.13 14.44 -8.99
C ALA A 14 -20.29 14.06 -10.21
N LYS A 15 -20.57 14.64 -11.38
CA LYS A 15 -19.80 14.42 -12.62
C LYS A 15 -18.34 14.85 -12.49
N LYS A 16 -18.06 15.90 -11.71
CA LYS A 16 -16.69 16.36 -11.45
C LYS A 16 -15.93 15.42 -10.52
N CYS A 17 -16.61 14.81 -9.55
CA CYS A 17 -15.96 14.02 -8.50
C CYS A 17 -15.83 12.52 -8.85
N ILE A 18 -16.75 11.99 -9.64
CA ILE A 18 -16.85 10.56 -9.93
C ILE A 18 -16.27 10.30 -11.32
N ASN A 19 -15.14 9.59 -11.38
CA ASN A 19 -14.46 9.20 -12.62
C ASN A 19 -14.12 7.70 -12.63
N ASP A 20 -13.83 7.19 -13.82
CA ASP A 20 -13.46 5.78 -14.04
C ASP A 20 -11.94 5.60 -14.19
N THR A 21 -11.13 6.61 -13.87
CA THR A 21 -9.68 6.63 -14.16
C THR A 21 -8.96 5.42 -13.56
N TYR A 22 -9.38 4.98 -12.38
CA TYR A 22 -8.81 3.84 -11.67
C TYR A 22 -9.73 2.62 -11.64
N LEU A 23 -10.82 2.63 -12.41
CA LEU A 23 -11.74 1.50 -12.51
C LEU A 23 -11.14 0.47 -13.45
N HIS A 24 -10.94 -0.76 -12.96
CA HIS A 24 -10.50 -1.84 -13.81
C HIS A 24 -11.57 -2.15 -14.87
N LYS A 25 -11.19 -2.11 -16.14
CA LYS A 25 -12.02 -2.51 -17.28
C LYS A 25 -11.37 -3.75 -17.89
N CYS A 26 -12.09 -4.86 -17.89
CA CYS A 26 -11.63 -6.07 -18.56
C CYS A 26 -11.56 -5.80 -20.07
N GLY A 27 -10.47 -6.19 -20.73
CA GLY A 27 -10.37 -6.12 -22.19
C GLY A 27 -11.23 -7.20 -22.86
N ASP A 28 -11.52 -7.03 -24.15
CA ASP A 28 -12.34 -7.96 -24.96
C ASP A 28 -11.68 -9.34 -25.21
N SER A 29 -10.51 -9.60 -24.65
CA SER A 29 -9.80 -10.87 -24.80
C SER A 29 -10.45 -11.96 -23.93
N SER A 30 -11.39 -12.68 -24.53
CA SER A 30 -12.22 -13.74 -23.94
C SER A 30 -11.46 -14.98 -23.43
N ASP A 31 -10.15 -15.09 -23.64
CA ASP A 31 -9.39 -16.33 -23.40
C ASP A 31 -8.76 -16.46 -22.00
N SER A 32 -8.79 -15.41 -21.18
CA SER A 32 -8.33 -15.49 -19.79
C SER A 32 -9.32 -14.79 -18.88
N LYS A 33 -10.06 -15.55 -18.08
CA LYS A 33 -10.90 -15.03 -16.99
C LYS A 33 -10.06 -14.06 -16.17
N CYS A 34 -10.39 -12.78 -16.21
CA CYS A 34 -9.65 -11.81 -15.42
C CYS A 34 -9.93 -12.09 -13.94
N HIS A 35 -8.89 -12.38 -13.16
CA HIS A 35 -9.04 -12.70 -11.73
C HIS A 35 -9.72 -11.55 -10.94
N LEU A 36 -9.68 -10.33 -11.49
CA LEU A 36 -10.31 -9.16 -10.92
C LEU A 36 -11.80 -9.03 -11.24
N GLU A 37 -12.38 -9.81 -12.17
CA GLU A 37 -13.82 -9.74 -12.53
C GLU A 37 -14.74 -9.84 -11.32
N VAL A 38 -14.36 -10.65 -10.34
CA VAL A 38 -15.12 -10.87 -9.09
C VAL A 38 -14.69 -9.89 -7.98
N SER A 39 -13.60 -9.15 -8.18
CA SER A 39 -13.06 -8.20 -7.22
C SER A 39 -13.90 -6.91 -7.18
N PRO A 40 -14.00 -6.25 -6.01
CA PRO A 40 -14.52 -4.89 -5.90
C PRO A 40 -13.83 -3.88 -6.83
N ALA A 41 -12.61 -4.16 -7.29
CA ALA A 41 -11.86 -3.32 -8.23
C ALA A 41 -12.55 -3.11 -9.59
N CYS A 42 -13.48 -3.99 -9.98
CA CYS A 42 -14.28 -3.85 -11.21
C CYS A 42 -15.59 -3.06 -11.00
N LYS A 43 -15.86 -2.58 -9.79
CA LYS A 43 -17.08 -1.84 -9.45
C LYS A 43 -16.74 -0.46 -8.94
N LEU A 44 -17.45 0.53 -9.46
CA LEU A 44 -17.36 1.89 -8.96
C LEU A 44 -18.06 2.01 -7.61
N TRP A 45 -17.31 2.42 -6.58
CA TRP A 45 -17.82 2.64 -5.23
C TRP A 45 -17.59 4.09 -4.80
N VAL A 46 -18.62 4.67 -4.17
CA VAL A 46 -18.53 5.98 -3.52
C VAL A 46 -18.71 5.77 -2.02
N CYS A 47 -17.76 6.21 -1.22
CA CYS A 47 -17.88 6.10 0.24
C CYS A 47 -19.04 6.96 0.76
N PHE A 48 -19.58 6.59 1.91
CA PHE A 48 -20.71 7.28 2.51
C PHE A 48 -20.47 8.79 2.72
N THR A 49 -19.25 9.15 3.12
CA THR A 49 -18.85 10.55 3.36
C THR A 49 -18.89 11.38 2.08
N CYS A 50 -18.27 10.90 0.99
CA CYS A 50 -18.29 11.57 -0.30
C CYS A 50 -19.72 11.68 -0.85
N HIS A 51 -20.49 10.60 -0.75
CA HIS A 51 -21.89 10.59 -1.17
C HIS A 51 -22.71 11.69 -0.47
N ARG A 52 -22.60 11.79 0.85
CA ARG A 52 -23.29 12.83 1.65
C ARG A 52 -22.86 14.24 1.27
N LYS A 53 -21.55 14.48 1.06
CA LYS A 53 -21.03 15.80 0.66
C LYS A 53 -21.58 16.20 -0.72
N ILE A 54 -21.56 15.27 -1.69
CA ILE A 54 -22.09 15.50 -3.04
C ILE A 54 -23.59 15.81 -3.01
N LEU A 55 -24.38 15.07 -2.22
CA LEU A 55 -25.82 15.33 -2.08
C LEU A 55 -26.12 16.73 -1.51
N ASN A 56 -25.21 17.29 -0.72
CA ASN A 56 -25.31 18.65 -0.20
C ASN A 56 -24.76 19.70 -1.18
N GLY A 57 -24.43 19.32 -2.42
CA GLY A 57 -23.85 20.20 -3.42
C GLY A 57 -22.38 20.58 -3.14
N LYS A 58 -21.68 19.83 -2.29
CA LYS A 58 -20.27 20.09 -1.96
C LYS A 58 -19.35 19.09 -2.64
N VAL A 59 -18.22 19.58 -3.14
CA VAL A 59 -17.12 18.73 -3.62
C VAL A 59 -16.42 18.14 -2.39
N PRO A 60 -16.28 16.80 -2.28
CA PRO A 60 -15.50 16.19 -1.21
C PRO A 60 -14.06 16.69 -1.23
N GLU A 61 -13.51 16.97 -0.07
CA GLU A 61 -12.13 17.41 0.14
C GLU A 61 -11.14 16.41 -0.48
N GLU A 62 -11.44 15.12 -0.34
CA GLU A 62 -10.66 13.99 -0.86
C GLU A 62 -10.86 13.74 -2.37
N SER A 63 -11.62 14.59 -3.06
CA SER A 63 -11.91 14.43 -4.48
C SER A 63 -10.71 14.74 -5.37
N VAL A 64 -10.56 14.00 -6.46
CA VAL A 64 -9.67 14.32 -7.58
C VAL A 64 -9.86 15.75 -8.08
N ALA A 65 -11.09 16.28 -7.99
CA ALA A 65 -11.43 17.67 -8.32
C ALA A 65 -10.66 18.73 -7.50
N ASN A 66 -10.07 18.34 -6.37
CA ASN A 66 -9.26 19.16 -5.48
C ASN A 66 -7.77 18.79 -5.56
N ASN A 67 -7.31 18.29 -6.70
CA ASN A 67 -5.94 17.85 -6.94
C ASN A 67 -5.49 16.63 -6.11
N MET A 68 -6.41 15.93 -5.44
CA MET A 68 -6.12 14.66 -4.73
C MET A 68 -6.03 13.46 -5.70
N HIS A 69 -5.51 13.68 -6.90
CA HIS A 69 -5.22 12.64 -7.87
C HIS A 69 -3.88 11.97 -7.54
N LEU A 70 -3.69 10.75 -8.03
CA LEU A 70 -2.40 10.09 -7.97
C LEU A 70 -1.50 10.71 -9.04
N ASP A 71 -0.28 11.05 -8.66
CA ASP A 71 0.75 11.44 -9.62
C ASP A 71 1.08 10.28 -10.56
N SER A 72 1.46 10.60 -11.79
CA SER A 72 1.95 9.60 -12.73
C SER A 72 3.21 8.95 -12.19
N ILE A 73 3.30 7.63 -12.31
CA ILE A 73 4.50 6.88 -11.96
C ILE A 73 5.65 7.40 -12.84
N PRO A 74 6.78 7.86 -12.26
CA PRO A 74 7.95 8.29 -13.02
C PRO A 74 8.44 7.22 -13.99
N VAL A 75 8.94 7.63 -15.16
CA VAL A 75 9.35 6.70 -16.22
C VAL A 75 10.44 5.74 -15.73
N GLU A 76 11.35 6.24 -14.89
CA GLU A 76 12.45 5.51 -14.28
C GLU A 76 11.97 4.36 -13.41
N LEU A 77 10.82 4.54 -12.74
CA LEU A 77 10.20 3.49 -11.91
C LEU A 77 9.32 2.55 -12.74
N SER A 78 8.71 3.05 -13.82
CA SER A 78 7.84 2.25 -14.69
C SER A 78 8.59 1.15 -15.45
N THR A 79 9.90 1.33 -15.68
CA THR A 79 10.74 0.36 -16.41
C THR A 79 11.36 -0.72 -15.53
N LEU A 80 11.26 -0.59 -14.20
CA LEU A 80 11.90 -1.53 -13.27
C LEU A 80 11.21 -2.88 -13.30
N ASN A 81 11.99 -3.95 -13.34
CA ASN A 81 11.47 -5.29 -13.14
C ASN A 81 11.08 -5.52 -11.66
N PRO A 82 10.28 -6.55 -11.33
CA PRO A 82 9.82 -6.77 -9.95
C PRO A 82 10.94 -6.89 -8.90
N LEU A 83 12.11 -7.41 -9.28
CA LEU A 83 13.27 -7.50 -8.38
C LEU A 83 13.88 -6.12 -8.11
N GLU A 84 14.05 -5.31 -9.16
CA GLU A 84 14.55 -3.93 -9.05
C GLU A 84 13.58 -3.06 -8.26
N GLN A 85 12.27 -3.20 -8.49
CA GLN A 85 11.23 -2.54 -7.70
C GLN A 85 11.39 -2.88 -6.22
N HIS A 86 11.63 -4.14 -5.87
CA HIS A 86 11.86 -4.56 -4.49
C HIS A 86 13.14 -3.96 -3.89
N LEU A 87 14.20 -3.78 -4.69
CA LEU A 87 15.46 -3.20 -4.23
C LEU A 87 15.37 -1.70 -3.93
N VAL A 88 14.57 -0.95 -4.71
CA VAL A 88 14.38 0.49 -4.51
C VAL A 88 13.20 0.82 -3.60
N ALA A 89 12.28 -0.13 -3.40
CA ALA A 89 11.14 0.05 -2.52
C ALA A 89 11.60 0.19 -1.06
N GLN A 90 10.95 1.11 -0.35
CA GLN A 90 11.26 1.35 1.04
C GLN A 90 10.69 0.22 1.92
N HIS A 91 11.53 -0.76 2.19
CA HIS A 91 11.19 -1.91 3.02
C HIS A 91 11.90 -1.85 4.38
N ILE A 92 11.16 -2.04 5.47
CA ILE A 92 11.77 -2.47 6.74
C ILE A 92 11.76 -4.01 6.74
N PRO A 93 12.94 -4.65 6.67
CA PRO A 93 13.03 -6.09 6.79
C PRO A 93 12.84 -6.49 8.25
N PHE A 94 11.83 -7.33 8.52
CA PHE A 94 11.74 -8.08 9.75
C PHE A 94 12.41 -9.44 9.54
N MET A 95 13.54 -9.64 10.20
CA MET A 95 14.30 -10.88 10.13
C MET A 95 14.71 -11.36 11.52
N LYS A 96 14.66 -12.68 11.74
CA LYS A 96 15.18 -13.31 12.96
C LYS A 96 16.62 -13.75 12.72
N LEU A 97 17.55 -13.06 13.39
CA LEU A 97 18.97 -13.43 13.41
C LEU A 97 19.22 -14.50 14.47
N LEU A 98 19.97 -15.54 14.10
CA LEU A 98 20.47 -16.60 14.97
C LEU A 98 22.00 -16.58 14.96
N ALA A 99 22.60 -16.71 16.14
CA ALA A 99 24.04 -16.97 16.22
C ALA A 99 24.32 -18.42 15.80
N LEU A 100 25.14 -18.62 14.77
CA LEU A 100 25.54 -19.95 14.33
C LEU A 100 26.67 -20.51 15.23
N PRO A 101 26.77 -21.83 15.40
CA PRO A 101 27.73 -22.44 16.35
C PRO A 101 29.21 -22.23 15.99
N LYS A 102 29.53 -21.97 14.71
CA LYS A 102 30.91 -21.75 14.23
C LYS A 102 30.94 -20.69 13.14
N GLY A 103 31.76 -19.67 13.33
CA GLY A 103 31.97 -18.54 12.40
C GLY A 103 31.28 -17.26 12.88
N GLY A 104 31.97 -16.12 12.79
CA GLY A 104 31.50 -14.79 13.22
C GLY A 104 30.35 -14.20 12.37
N GLN A 105 29.55 -15.04 11.71
CA GLN A 105 28.40 -14.63 10.92
C GLN A 105 27.11 -15.09 11.60
N ASN A 106 26.10 -14.21 11.61
CA ASN A 106 24.75 -14.55 12.09
C ASN A 106 23.97 -15.21 10.94
N GLY A 107 23.32 -16.34 11.20
CA GLY A 107 22.37 -16.97 10.27
C GLY A 107 21.00 -16.31 10.36
N VAL A 108 20.25 -16.26 9.26
CA VAL A 108 18.84 -15.83 9.27
C VAL A 108 17.96 -17.08 9.31
N HIS A 109 16.92 -17.09 10.15
CA HIS A 109 15.97 -18.21 10.21
C HIS A 109 14.52 -17.76 10.07
N GLY A 110 13.82 -18.37 9.11
CA GLY A 110 12.44 -18.06 8.78
C GLY A 110 12.31 -17.04 7.63
N PRO A 111 11.07 -16.75 7.20
CA PRO A 111 10.81 -15.79 6.14
C PRO A 111 11.20 -14.37 6.58
N VAL A 112 11.85 -13.62 5.69
CA VAL A 112 12.05 -12.18 5.86
C VAL A 112 10.76 -11.50 5.40
N THR A 113 10.06 -10.86 6.33
CA THR A 113 8.84 -10.12 6.01
C THR A 113 9.18 -8.64 5.88
N CYS A 114 9.03 -8.10 4.68
CA CYS A 114 9.16 -6.67 4.41
C CYS A 114 7.80 -6.01 4.66
N VAL A 115 7.71 -5.14 5.67
CA VAL A 115 6.49 -4.35 5.93
C VAL A 115 6.74 -2.92 5.43
N PRO A 116 5.81 -2.30 4.67
CA PRO A 116 5.92 -0.90 4.30
C PRO A 116 5.99 -0.04 5.56
N SER A 117 6.92 0.90 5.63
CA SER A 117 7.09 1.77 6.80
C SER A 117 7.09 3.25 6.45
N ASN A 118 6.74 4.08 7.42
CA ASN A 118 6.74 5.53 7.31
C ASN A 118 8.18 6.05 7.11
N THR A 119 8.37 6.81 6.03
CA THR A 119 9.65 7.33 5.51
C THR A 119 10.38 8.23 6.50
N GLU A 120 9.66 9.07 7.23
CA GLU A 120 10.23 10.03 8.19
C GLU A 120 10.93 9.34 9.35
N THR A 121 10.40 8.21 9.82
CA THR A 121 10.98 7.49 10.94
C THR A 121 12.24 6.74 10.50
N VAL A 122 12.25 6.17 9.29
CA VAL A 122 13.38 5.37 8.78
C VAL A 122 14.56 6.24 8.35
N SER A 123 14.31 7.37 7.68
CA SER A 123 15.37 8.28 7.21
C SER A 123 16.12 8.93 8.36
N ASN A 124 15.44 9.21 9.47
CA ASN A 124 16.04 9.78 10.69
C ASN A 124 16.77 8.75 11.55
N ILE A 125 16.62 7.45 11.23
CA ILE A 125 17.15 6.35 12.03
C ILE A 125 18.42 5.75 11.43
N LEU A 126 18.73 5.96 10.15
CA LEU A 126 19.92 5.41 9.50
C LEU A 126 20.92 6.53 9.13
N PRO A 127 22.25 6.35 9.34
CA PRO A 127 22.90 5.19 9.93
C PRO A 127 22.78 5.21 11.47
N ARG A 128 22.29 4.11 12.05
CA ARG A 128 22.17 3.97 13.50
C ARG A 128 23.56 4.00 14.13
N LEU A 129 23.74 4.82 15.16
CA LEU A 129 24.86 4.67 16.09
C LEU A 129 24.75 3.29 16.77
N ASP A 130 25.87 2.68 17.15
CA ASP A 130 25.90 1.33 17.75
C ASP A 130 24.94 1.15 18.93
N ASP A 131 24.72 2.23 19.69
CA ASP A 131 23.85 2.28 20.88
C ASP A 131 22.35 2.44 20.55
N GLN A 132 22.00 2.68 19.28
CA GLN A 132 20.61 2.82 18.80
C GLN A 132 20.11 1.59 18.02
N ASN A 133 20.89 0.52 18.03
CA ASN A 133 20.45 -0.76 17.51
C ASN A 133 19.38 -1.33 18.44
N LEU A 134 18.11 -1.26 18.02
CA LEU A 134 16.93 -1.83 18.71
C LEU A 134 16.94 -3.38 18.77
N MET A 135 18.12 -4.01 18.81
CA MET A 135 18.30 -5.44 18.92
C MET A 135 18.01 -5.89 20.36
N ILE A 136 16.84 -6.49 20.55
CA ILE A 136 16.53 -7.19 21.80
C ILE A 136 17.24 -8.54 21.78
N LYS A 137 18.30 -8.67 22.58
CA LYS A 137 19.01 -9.95 22.76
C LYS A 137 18.17 -10.88 23.63
N VAL A 138 17.39 -11.76 22.99
CA VAL A 138 16.60 -12.77 23.69
C VAL A 138 17.45 -14.02 23.96
N LYS A 139 17.79 -14.28 25.23
CA LYS A 139 18.41 -15.54 25.66
C LYS A 139 17.33 -16.48 26.19
N LEU A 140 16.90 -17.44 25.37
CA LEU A 140 15.97 -18.48 25.80
C LEU A 140 16.71 -19.45 26.73
N LYS A 141 16.30 -19.51 28.01
CA LYS A 141 16.76 -20.56 28.92
C LYS A 141 15.95 -21.82 28.65
N ARG A 142 16.63 -22.95 28.44
CA ARG A 142 15.97 -24.26 28.32
C ARG A 142 15.27 -24.58 29.64
N LYS A 143 14.00 -24.96 29.59
CA LYS A 143 13.26 -25.44 30.76
C LYS A 143 13.76 -26.85 31.08
N LEU A 144 14.23 -27.06 32.32
CA LEU A 144 14.88 -28.31 32.78
C LEU A 144 14.00 -29.56 32.62
N THR A 145 12.68 -29.39 32.44
CA THR A 145 11.72 -30.48 32.25
C THR A 145 11.72 -31.08 30.86
N TYR A 146 12.26 -30.39 29.86
CA TYR A 146 12.46 -30.97 28.53
C TYR A 146 13.83 -31.65 28.54
N LYS A 147 13.86 -32.99 28.49
CA LYS A 147 15.09 -33.76 28.25
C LYS A 147 15.57 -33.52 26.84
#